data_AF-A0A951KP04-F1
#
_entry.id   AF-A0A951KP04-F1
#
_cell.length_a   1.000
_cell.length_b   1.000
_cell.length_c   1.000
_cell.angle_alpha   90.00
_cell.angle_beta   90.00
_cell.angle_gamma   90.00
#
_symmetry.space_group_name_H-M   'P 1'
#
loop_
_entity.id
_entity.type
_entity.pdbx_description
1 polymer ?
#
loop_
_entity_poly.entity_id
_entity_poly.type
_entity_poly.pdbx_seq_one_letter_code
_entity_poly.pdbx_strand_id
1 'polypeptide(L)'
;MLYKIEHIKTETWHQIMDHLQTLGFIETYQYTGMDAGIDYQRYDLQNPVDGELIIFEWDNWLEGEIKAGIDRLDVLREQYQLSAPVKT
;
A
#
# COMPACT_ATOMS: atom_id res chain seq x y z
N MET A 1 -10.72 8.04 8.09
CA MET A 1 -10.97 8.41 6.68
C MET A 1 -9.76 7.97 5.89
N LEU A 2 -9.96 7.33 4.74
CA LEU A 2 -8.85 6.87 3.90
C LEU A 2 -8.47 7.93 2.87
N TYR A 3 -7.18 7.91 2.56
CA TYR A 3 -6.54 8.67 1.51
C TYR A 3 -5.74 7.68 0.65
N LYS A 4 -5.23 8.13 -0.49
CA LYS A 4 -4.42 7.33 -1.38
C LYS A 4 -3.22 8.10 -1.94
N ILE A 5 -2.16 7.37 -2.24
CA ILE A 5 -1.05 7.80 -3.08
C ILE A 5 -1.02 6.84 -4.27
N GLU A 6 -0.99 7.38 -5.49
CA GLU A 6 -0.99 6.64 -6.77
C GLU A 6 0.33 6.84 -7.52
N HIS A 7 0.52 6.07 -8.60
CA HIS A 7 1.71 6.13 -9.48
C HIS A 7 3.01 5.82 -8.72
N ILE A 8 2.93 4.90 -7.76
CA ILE A 8 4.09 4.43 -7.01
C ILE A 8 4.79 3.37 -7.84
N LYS A 9 6.08 3.59 -8.13
CA LYS A 9 6.92 2.61 -8.84
C LYS A 9 6.82 1.25 -8.19
N THR A 10 6.61 0.22 -9.00
CA THR A 10 6.47 -1.18 -8.56
C THR A 10 7.56 -1.62 -7.57
N GLU A 11 8.82 -1.23 -7.81
CA GLU A 11 9.92 -1.53 -6.88
C GLU A 11 9.73 -0.85 -5.52
N THR A 12 9.44 0.45 -5.51
CA THR A 12 9.18 1.22 -4.29
C THR A 12 7.95 0.69 -3.54
N TRP A 13 6.90 0.30 -4.26
CA TRP A 13 5.70 -0.29 -3.69
C TRP A 13 6.00 -1.58 -2.93
N HIS A 14 6.78 -2.50 -3.51
CA HIS A 14 7.23 -3.71 -2.81
C HIS A 14 8.13 -3.38 -1.62
N GLN A 15 9.09 -2.45 -1.78
CA GLN A 15 9.97 -2.02 -0.69
C GLN A 15 9.20 -1.46 0.51
N ILE A 16 8.11 -0.73 0.28
CA ILE A 16 7.25 -0.21 1.36
C ILE A 16 6.53 -1.37 2.06
N MET A 17 5.96 -2.31 1.30
CA MET A 17 5.25 -3.47 1.85
C MET A 17 6.18 -4.32 2.73
N ASP A 18 7.37 -4.65 2.23
CA ASP A 18 8.40 -5.42 2.96
C ASP A 18 8.83 -4.69 4.24
N HIS A 19 9.05 -3.37 4.16
CA HIS A 19 9.42 -2.57 5.32
C HIS A 19 8.31 -2.57 6.39
N LEU A 20 7.04 -2.40 6.03
CA LEU A 20 5.93 -2.46 7.00
C LEU A 20 5.85 -3.84 7.67
N GLN A 21 6.06 -4.92 6.92
CA GLN A 21 6.12 -6.26 7.50
C GLN A 21 7.28 -6.40 8.50
N THR A 22 8.44 -5.79 8.23
CA THR A 22 9.55 -5.75 9.21
C THR A 22 9.23 -4.94 10.47
N LEU A 23 8.28 -3.99 10.38
CA LEU A 23 7.73 -3.23 11.52
C LEU A 23 6.60 -3.96 12.26
N GLY A 24 6.26 -5.18 11.84
CA GLY A 24 5.27 -6.04 12.50
C GLY A 24 3.84 -5.93 11.95
N PHE A 25 3.64 -5.24 10.83
CA PHE A 25 2.38 -5.36 10.09
C PHE A 25 2.24 -6.78 9.55
N ILE A 26 1.03 -7.31 9.58
CA ILE A 26 0.72 -8.64 9.07
C ILE A 26 -0.19 -8.54 7.86
N GLU A 27 0.02 -9.42 6.87
CA GLU A 27 -0.91 -9.56 5.76
C GLU A 27 -2.19 -10.25 6.26
N THR A 28 -3.34 -9.61 6.05
CA THR A 28 -4.66 -10.13 6.42
C THR A 28 -5.52 -10.45 5.21
N TYR A 29 -5.11 -9.99 4.02
CA TYR A 29 -5.75 -10.30 2.76
C TYR A 29 -4.73 -10.27 1.62
N GLN A 30 -4.88 -11.20 0.68
CA GLN A 30 -4.23 -11.20 -0.62
C GLN A 30 -5.26 -11.53 -1.68
N TYR A 31 -5.27 -10.77 -2.77
CA TYR A 31 -6.05 -11.11 -3.96
C TYR A 31 -5.40 -12.27 -4.71
N THR A 32 -6.19 -13.30 -5.00
CA THR A 32 -5.75 -14.57 -5.62
C THR A 32 -6.59 -14.95 -6.85
N GLY A 33 -7.16 -13.95 -7.54
CA GLY A 33 -7.87 -14.14 -8.79
C GLY A 33 -6.99 -14.64 -9.93
N MET A 34 -7.61 -14.97 -11.07
CA MET A 34 -6.91 -15.51 -12.24
C MET A 34 -5.91 -14.53 -12.86
N ASP A 35 -6.16 -13.23 -12.68
CA ASP A 35 -5.39 -12.08 -13.13
C ASP A 35 -4.43 -11.53 -12.06
N ALA A 36 -4.32 -12.21 -10.90
CA ALA A 36 -3.40 -11.84 -9.83
C ALA A 36 -1.94 -11.79 -10.32
N GLY A 37 -1.31 -10.63 -10.16
CA GLY A 37 0.07 -10.38 -10.59
C GLY A 37 0.24 -10.24 -12.11
N ILE A 38 -0.86 -10.20 -12.88
CA ILE A 38 -0.87 -9.98 -14.33
C ILE A 38 -1.46 -8.60 -14.62
N ASP A 39 -2.76 -8.44 -14.35
CA ASP A 39 -3.50 -7.19 -14.58
C ASP A 39 -3.80 -6.46 -13.27
N TYR A 40 -3.88 -7.19 -12.16
CA TYR A 40 -4.20 -6.63 -10.85
C TYR A 40 -3.52 -7.42 -9.73
N GLN A 41 -3.15 -6.74 -8.65
CA GLN A 41 -2.73 -7.36 -7.40
C GLN A 41 -3.19 -6.50 -6.23
N ARG A 42 -3.59 -7.15 -5.14
CA ARG A 42 -3.91 -6.47 -3.89
C ARG A 42 -3.43 -7.24 -2.68
N TYR A 43 -2.99 -6.48 -1.68
CA TYR A 43 -2.69 -6.94 -0.33
C TYR A 43 -3.29 -5.97 0.70
N ASP A 44 -3.83 -6.51 1.79
CA ASP A 44 -4.16 -5.70 2.96
C ASP A 44 -3.20 -6.06 4.08
N LEU A 45 -2.47 -5.05 4.57
CA LEU A 45 -1.63 -5.16 5.75
C LEU A 45 -2.33 -4.53 6.95
N GLN A 46 -2.30 -5.19 8.10
CA GLN A 46 -2.85 -4.67 9.35
C GLN A 46 -1.80 -4.62 10.46
N ASN A 47 -1.76 -3.51 11.19
CA ASN A 47 -1.03 -3.44 12.44
C ASN A 47 -1.83 -4.15 13.54
N PRO A 48 -1.33 -5.23 14.14
CA PRO A 48 -2.07 -5.95 15.18
C PRO A 48 -2.20 -5.18 16.51
N VAL A 49 -1.41 -4.12 16.72
CA VAL A 49 -1.39 -3.35 17.98
C VAL A 49 -2.56 -2.37 18.08
N ASP A 50 -2.79 -1.59 17.02
CA ASP A 50 -3.79 -0.52 16.98
C ASP A 50 -4.89 -0.76 15.93
N GLY A 51 -4.76 -1.83 15.13
CA GLY A 51 -5.73 -2.20 14.09
C GLY A 51 -5.60 -1.39 12.81
N GLU A 52 -4.56 -0.56 12.64
CA GLU A 52 -4.34 0.24 11.44
C GLU A 52 -4.32 -0.64 10.19
N LEU A 53 -5.11 -0.27 9.18
CA LEU A 53 -5.20 -0.95 7.89
C LEU A 53 -4.48 -0.14 6.80
N ILE A 54 -3.62 -0.81 6.05
CA ILE A 54 -2.94 -0.28 4.87
C ILE A 54 -3.25 -1.21 3.69
N ILE A 55 -3.86 -0.66 2.64
CA ILE A 55 -4.23 -1.40 1.45
C ILE A 55 -3.22 -1.07 0.35
N PHE A 56 -2.66 -2.12 -0.23
CA PHE A 56 -1.76 -2.08 -1.36
C PHE A 56 -2.52 -2.58 -2.57
N GLU A 57 -2.64 -1.75 -3.59
CA GLU A 57 -3.19 -2.14 -4.89
C GLU A 57 -2.13 -1.89 -5.97
N TRP A 58 -2.12 -2.73 -6.98
CA TRP A 58 -1.28 -2.56 -8.15
C TRP A 58 -2.08 -2.99 -9.37
N ASP A 59 -2.01 -2.18 -10.43
CA ASP A 59 -2.52 -2.57 -11.73
C ASP A 59 -1.53 -2.20 -12.84
N ASN A 60 -1.72 -2.80 -14.01
CA ASN A 60 -0.84 -2.63 -15.16
C ASN A 60 -0.92 -1.26 -15.85
N TRP A 61 -1.78 -0.34 -15.41
CA TRP A 61 -1.95 1.01 -15.96
C TRP A 61 -1.41 2.11 -15.04
N LEU A 62 -1.69 2.01 -13.73
CA LEU A 62 -1.40 3.02 -12.72
C LEU A 62 -0.17 2.68 -11.86
N GLU A 63 0.43 1.50 -12.06
CA GLU A 63 1.43 0.90 -11.18
C GLU A 63 0.87 0.73 -9.76
N GLY A 64 1.64 1.13 -8.73
CA GLY A 64 1.28 0.96 -7.33
C GLY A 64 0.41 2.09 -6.78
N GLU A 65 -0.57 1.69 -5.98
CA GLU A 65 -1.43 2.52 -5.15
C GLU A 65 -1.35 2.04 -3.69
N ILE A 66 -1.28 2.98 -2.74
CA ILE A 66 -1.35 2.69 -1.30
C ILE A 66 -2.46 3.53 -0.68
N LYS A 67 -3.37 2.89 0.05
CA LYS A 67 -4.45 3.53 0.82
C LYS A 67 -4.28 3.32 2.31
N ALA A 68 -4.34 4.40 3.08
CA ALA A 68 -4.26 4.37 4.53
C ALA A 68 -4.84 5.65 5.15
N GLY A 69 -4.73 5.78 6.48
CA GLY A 69 -4.94 7.06 7.16
C GLY A 69 -3.90 8.11 6.74
N ILE A 70 -4.26 9.39 6.83
CA ILE A 70 -3.42 10.49 6.34
C ILE A 70 -2.03 10.51 7.00
N ASP A 71 -1.97 10.33 8.33
CA ASP A 71 -0.71 10.36 9.08
C ASP A 71 0.28 9.29 8.60
N ARG A 72 -0.23 8.10 8.26
CA ARG A 72 0.58 7.01 7.70
C ARG A 72 1.10 7.34 6.31
N LEU A 73 0.23 7.87 5.45
CA LEU A 73 0.64 8.24 4.09
C LEU A 73 1.63 9.39 4.09
N ASP A 74 1.53 10.34 5.02
CA ASP A 74 2.53 11.40 5.16
C ASP A 74 3.89 10.87 5.59
N VAL A 75 3.95 9.92 6.53
CA VAL A 75 5.21 9.25 6.91
C VAL A 75 5.82 8.51 5.72
N LEU A 76 5.01 7.71 5.00
CA LEU A 76 5.48 6.98 3.82
C LEU A 76 5.92 7.94 2.70
N ARG A 77 5.20 9.04 2.49
CA ARG A 77 5.54 10.08 1.52
C ARG A 77 6.90 10.68 1.82
N GLU A 78 7.18 11.04 3.07
CA GLU A 78 8.45 11.64 3.46
C GLU A 78 9.60 10.64 3.35
N GLN A 79 9.39 9.40 3.81
CA GLN A 79 10.43 8.38 3.79
C GLN A 79 10.80 7.93 2.36
N TYR A 80 9.82 7.81 1.47
CA TYR A 80 10.01 7.27 0.12
C TYR A 80 9.88 8.32 -1.01
N GLN A 81 9.76 9.61 -0.65
CA GLN A 81 9.67 10.74 -1.58
C GLN A 81 8.49 10.60 -2.58
N LEU A 82 7.32 10.21 -2.06
CA LEU A 82 6.12 9.98 -2.87
C LEU A 82 5.35 11.28 -3.16
N SER A 83 4.29 11.17 -3.98
CA SER A 83 3.34 12.25 -4.22
C SER A 83 2.47 12.53 -2.98
N ALA A 84 1.79 13.68 -2.97
CA ALA A 84 0.90 14.06 -1.88
C ALA A 84 -0.33 13.13 -1.83
N PRO A 85 -0.81 12.74 -0.63
CA PRO A 85 -2.02 11.95 -0.51
C PRO A 85 -3.23 12.72 -1.03
N VAL A 86 -4.10 12.03 -1.77
CA VAL A 86 -5.40 12.54 -2.19
C VAL A 86 -6.51 11.77 -1.48
N LYS A 87 -7.65 12.43 -1.26
CA LYS A 87 -8.80 11.76 -0.65
C LYS A 87 -9.33 10.68 -1.58
N THR A 88 -9.59 9.48 -1.05
CA THR A 88 -10.16 8.35 -1.80
C THR A 88 -11.62 8.57 -2.14
#